data_AF-A0A523V7P8-F1
#
_entry.id   AF-A0A523V7P8-F1
#
_cell.length_a   1.000
_cell.length_b   1.000
_cell.length_c   1.000
_cell.angle_alpha   90.00
_cell.angle_beta   90.00
_cell.angle_gamma   90.00
#
_symmetry.space_group_name_H-M   'P 1'
#
loop_
_entity.id
_entity.type
_entity.pdbx_description
1 polymer ?
#
loop_
_entity_poly.entity_id
_entity_poly.type
_entity_poly.pdbx_seq_one_letter_code
_entity_poly.pdbx_strand_id
1 'polypeptide(L)'
;LKGKRFDLTLSSAQVKSCILLAAINADGVTEIMQPEISRDHTERMLQYFDADIEFDGKYTRLDPSKKLLAKNIYIPGDISSAAFIIVATLILKGSHTIIRDVGINPTRSYFLDILKNMGANIEIKNKRTISNEPIADIETFSSDLFPVEIKKEWIPNIIDEIPVLAAAAAMASGKTVIRGAGELRNKESDRISSLCTQLKKIGVDIREKKDGFEIIGNNESHITGGTVDSMGDHRIAMSLAILSLLSKNKTIILDSGCIDTSFPGFKYILKKLMA
;
A
#
# COMPACT_ATOMS: atom_id res chain seq x y z
N LEU A 1 33.67 4.75 -8.25
CA LEU A 1 32.54 4.99 -9.18
C LEU A 1 32.61 6.47 -9.61
N LYS A 2 32.29 6.87 -10.85
CA LYS A 2 32.19 8.30 -11.19
C LYS A 2 30.73 8.74 -11.18
N GLY A 3 30.45 9.86 -10.54
CA GLY A 3 29.13 10.47 -10.54
C GLY A 3 28.71 10.85 -11.96
N LYS A 4 27.43 10.64 -12.27
CA LYS A 4 26.83 10.99 -13.56
C LYS A 4 25.31 11.10 -13.44
N ARG A 5 24.68 11.56 -14.53
CA ARG A 5 23.23 11.53 -14.69
C ARG A 5 22.72 10.16 -15.12
N PHE A 6 21.62 9.72 -14.51
CA PHE A 6 20.87 8.52 -14.84
C PHE A 6 19.42 8.90 -15.18
N ASP A 7 19.03 8.75 -16.45
CA ASP A 7 17.62 8.87 -16.87
C ASP A 7 17.00 7.46 -16.87
N LEU A 8 16.19 7.16 -15.84
CA LEU A 8 15.57 5.85 -15.67
C LEU A 8 14.41 5.66 -16.65
N THR A 9 14.27 4.45 -17.18
CA THR A 9 13.14 4.06 -18.04
C THR A 9 11.93 3.58 -17.24
N LEU A 10 12.10 3.28 -15.95
CA LEU A 10 11.07 2.82 -15.02
C LEU A 10 11.24 3.49 -13.65
N SER A 11 10.13 3.84 -13.02
CA SER A 11 10.10 4.42 -11.66
C SER A 11 10.26 3.37 -10.57
N SER A 12 11.44 2.76 -10.49
CA SER A 12 11.75 1.80 -9.44
C SER A 12 12.53 2.46 -8.29
N ALA A 13 11.89 2.55 -7.12
CA ALA A 13 12.54 3.04 -5.91
C ALA A 13 13.77 2.19 -5.53
N GLN A 14 13.77 0.88 -5.85
CA GLN A 14 14.90 -0.01 -5.58
C GLN A 14 16.10 0.31 -6.46
N VAL A 15 15.88 0.53 -7.76
CA VAL A 15 16.95 0.92 -8.70
C VAL A 15 17.52 2.28 -8.31
N LYS A 16 16.66 3.26 -8.02
CA LYS A 16 17.07 4.58 -7.52
C LYS A 16 17.91 4.46 -6.24
N SER A 17 17.44 3.69 -5.27
CA SER A 17 18.16 3.48 -4.00
C SER A 17 19.54 2.84 -4.21
N CYS A 18 19.64 1.84 -5.08
CA CYS A 18 20.91 1.21 -5.43
C CYS A 18 21.91 2.22 -6.00
N ILE A 19 21.47 3.08 -6.93
CA ILE A 19 22.30 4.14 -7.51
C ILE A 19 22.73 5.14 -6.43
N LEU A 20 21.80 5.60 -5.58
CA LEU A 20 22.11 6.55 -4.51
C LEU A 20 23.12 5.99 -3.50
N LEU A 21 22.96 4.74 -3.08
CA LEU A 21 23.89 4.09 -2.16
C LEU A 21 25.30 3.96 -2.76
N ALA A 22 25.41 3.64 -4.05
CA ALA A 22 26.69 3.63 -4.75
C ALA A 22 27.27 5.05 -4.89
N ALA A 23 26.42 6.05 -5.07
CA ALA A 23 26.79 7.44 -5.29
C ALA A 23 27.34 8.13 -4.03
N ILE A 24 27.04 7.64 -2.81
CA ILE A 24 27.63 8.14 -1.55
C ILE A 24 29.17 8.12 -1.59
N ASN A 25 29.77 7.18 -2.33
CA ASN A 25 31.24 7.05 -2.47
C ASN A 25 31.71 7.26 -3.92
N ALA A 26 30.92 7.96 -4.73
CA ALA A 26 31.32 8.30 -6.10
C ALA A 26 32.31 9.47 -6.13
N ASP A 27 33.08 9.55 -7.22
CA ASP A 27 33.85 10.72 -7.61
C ASP A 27 32.93 11.66 -8.39
N GLY A 28 32.44 12.71 -7.73
CA GLY A 28 31.53 13.72 -8.29
C GLY A 28 30.03 13.47 -8.07
N VAL A 29 29.23 14.46 -8.45
CA VAL A 29 27.77 14.52 -8.27
C VAL A 29 27.06 13.42 -9.08
N THR A 30 26.03 12.81 -8.50
CA THR A 30 25.12 11.90 -9.18
C THR A 30 23.73 12.49 -9.27
N GLU A 31 23.11 12.39 -10.44
CA GLU A 31 21.74 12.86 -10.70
C GLU A 31 20.88 11.71 -11.20
N ILE A 32 19.63 11.64 -10.77
CA ILE A 32 18.66 10.64 -11.18
C ILE A 32 17.38 11.34 -11.63
N MET A 33 16.89 10.98 -12.81
CA MET A 33 15.58 11.36 -13.33
C MET A 33 14.72 10.11 -13.49
N GLN A 34 13.51 10.11 -12.95
CA GLN A 34 12.54 9.00 -13.05
C GLN A 34 11.28 9.43 -13.82
N PRO A 35 10.61 8.52 -14.56
CA PRO A 35 9.45 8.90 -15.37
C PRO A 35 8.22 9.25 -14.52
N GLU A 36 8.07 8.65 -13.34
CA GLU A 36 7.02 8.91 -12.33
C GLU A 36 7.62 8.92 -10.92
N ILE A 37 6.91 9.54 -9.97
CA ILE A 37 7.34 9.57 -8.58
C ILE A 37 7.28 8.14 -8.00
N SER A 38 8.39 7.71 -7.41
CA SER A 38 8.50 6.47 -6.64
C SER A 38 8.79 6.80 -5.17
N ARG A 39 8.75 5.78 -4.29
CA ARG A 39 9.05 5.92 -2.85
C ARG A 39 10.35 6.67 -2.61
N ASP A 40 10.36 7.58 -1.63
CA ASP A 40 11.47 8.50 -1.33
C ASP A 40 12.17 8.21 0.02
N HIS A 41 11.95 7.05 0.61
CA HIS A 41 12.52 6.67 1.92
C HIS A 41 14.05 6.76 1.95
N THR A 42 14.74 6.37 0.87
CA THR A 42 16.19 6.43 0.80
C THR A 42 16.68 7.88 0.83
N GLU A 43 16.03 8.76 0.08
CA GLU A 43 16.38 10.18 0.05
C GLU A 43 16.11 10.85 1.39
N ARG A 44 14.96 10.57 2.01
CA ARG A 44 14.61 11.07 3.36
C ARG A 44 15.61 10.61 4.40
N MET A 45 15.99 9.33 4.39
CA MET A 45 16.99 8.81 5.31
C MET A 45 18.36 9.44 5.05
N LEU A 46 18.79 9.58 3.78
CA LEU A 46 20.05 10.24 3.46
C LEU A 46 20.09 11.68 3.98
N GLN A 47 19.01 12.47 3.77
CA GLN A 47 18.90 13.80 4.39
C GLN A 47 18.92 13.73 5.91
N TYR A 48 18.22 12.76 6.53
CA TYR A 48 18.23 12.58 7.97
C TYR A 48 19.64 12.32 8.49
N PHE A 49 20.46 11.56 7.77
CA PHE A 49 21.86 11.28 8.07
C PHE A 49 22.85 12.38 7.61
N ASP A 50 22.36 13.58 7.28
CA ASP A 50 23.12 14.76 6.84
C ASP A 50 23.87 14.61 5.49
N ALA A 51 23.41 13.71 4.62
CA ALA A 51 23.89 13.65 3.23
C ALA A 51 23.57 14.96 2.49
N ASP A 52 24.41 15.34 1.54
CA ASP A 52 24.15 16.43 0.62
C ASP A 52 23.26 15.92 -0.54
N ILE A 53 21.96 15.81 -0.27
CA ILE A 53 20.99 15.31 -1.21
C ILE A 53 19.80 16.26 -1.36
N GLU A 54 19.46 16.53 -2.62
CA GLU A 54 18.31 17.31 -3.03
C GLU A 54 17.40 16.39 -3.84
N PHE A 55 16.09 16.47 -3.61
CA PHE A 55 15.12 15.74 -4.43
C PHE A 55 13.83 16.52 -4.54
N ASP A 56 13.25 16.51 -5.74
CA ASP A 56 11.97 17.12 -6.04
C ASP A 56 11.23 16.26 -7.08
N GLY A 57 10.18 15.60 -6.60
CA GLY A 57 9.33 14.72 -7.41
C GLY A 57 10.10 13.65 -8.20
N LYS A 58 10.42 13.97 -9.45
CA LYS A 58 11.07 13.06 -10.42
C LYS A 58 12.59 13.20 -10.46
N TYR A 59 13.16 14.21 -9.80
CA TYR A 59 14.59 14.50 -9.82
C TYR A 59 15.22 14.24 -8.45
N THR A 60 16.42 13.68 -8.45
CA THR A 60 17.26 13.50 -7.26
C THR A 60 18.71 13.82 -7.60
N ARG A 61 19.39 14.58 -6.75
CA ARG A 61 20.81 14.93 -6.86
C ARG A 61 21.51 14.61 -5.56
N LEU A 62 22.60 13.86 -5.62
CA LEU A 62 23.44 13.52 -4.47
C LEU A 62 24.88 13.99 -4.72
N ASP A 63 25.41 14.75 -3.78
CA ASP A 63 26.82 15.14 -3.73
C ASP A 63 27.55 14.32 -2.65
N PRO A 64 28.60 13.56 -3.00
CA PRO A 64 29.32 12.69 -2.07
C PRO A 64 30.24 13.43 -1.09
N SER A 65 30.30 14.77 -1.15
CA SER A 65 31.23 15.59 -0.34
C SER A 65 30.97 15.53 1.17
N LYS A 66 29.75 15.20 1.60
CA LYS A 66 29.39 15.13 3.03
C LYS A 66 29.42 13.71 3.56
N LYS A 67 29.97 13.55 4.77
CA LYS A 67 29.92 12.30 5.52
C LYS A 67 28.56 12.16 6.22
N LEU A 68 28.06 10.93 6.26
CA LEU A 68 26.86 10.59 7.02
C LEU A 68 27.13 10.58 8.53
N LEU A 69 26.24 11.16 9.32
CA LEU A 69 26.34 11.22 10.78
C LEU A 69 25.34 10.30 11.45
N ALA A 70 25.82 9.41 12.33
CA ALA A 70 24.96 8.47 13.06
C ALA A 70 23.92 9.21 13.93
N LYS A 71 22.67 8.76 13.88
CA LYS A 71 21.52 9.31 14.62
C LYS A 71 20.57 8.19 15.06
N ASN A 72 19.76 8.46 16.08
CA ASN A 72 18.74 7.51 16.55
C ASN A 72 17.55 7.49 15.58
N ILE A 73 17.18 6.31 15.07
CA ILE A 73 16.02 6.16 14.19
C ILE A 73 14.82 5.68 14.98
N TYR A 74 13.71 6.39 14.84
CA TYR A 74 12.38 5.85 15.11
C TYR A 74 11.74 5.39 13.78
N ILE A 75 11.28 4.14 13.73
CA ILE A 75 10.63 3.55 12.55
C ILE A 75 9.11 3.66 12.74
N PRO A 76 8.38 4.38 11.88
CA PRO A 76 6.93 4.48 11.96
C PRO A 76 6.24 3.14 11.67
N GLY A 77 4.99 3.02 12.13
CA GLY A 77 4.11 1.91 11.76
C GLY A 77 3.91 1.87 10.24
N ASP A 78 3.90 0.66 9.67
CA ASP A 78 3.75 0.48 8.23
C ASP A 78 2.32 0.75 7.78
N ILE A 79 2.16 1.70 6.87
CA ILE A 79 0.89 2.07 6.28
C ILE A 79 0.27 0.92 5.47
N SER A 80 1.09 0.05 4.85
CA SER A 80 0.59 -1.13 4.14
C SER A 80 -0.10 -2.10 5.08
N SER A 81 0.44 -2.30 6.29
CA SER A 81 -0.20 -3.10 7.33
C SER A 81 -1.43 -2.40 7.91
N ALA A 82 -1.34 -1.09 8.16
CA ALA A 82 -2.47 -0.30 8.64
C ALA A 82 -3.65 -0.30 7.65
N ALA A 83 -3.40 -0.34 6.33
CA ALA A 83 -4.43 -0.32 5.29
C ALA A 83 -5.45 -1.46 5.46
N PHE A 84 -5.02 -2.64 5.89
CA PHE A 84 -5.88 -3.77 6.19
C PHE A 84 -6.84 -3.47 7.35
N ILE A 85 -6.35 -2.86 8.43
CA ILE A 85 -7.17 -2.50 9.59
C ILE A 85 -8.11 -1.34 9.26
N ILE A 86 -7.64 -0.36 8.47
CA ILE A 86 -8.45 0.76 7.97
C ILE A 86 -9.61 0.22 7.15
N VAL A 87 -9.36 -0.59 6.11
CA VAL A 87 -10.42 -1.13 5.25
C VAL A 87 -11.36 -2.03 6.04
N ALA A 88 -10.86 -2.88 6.94
CA ALA A 88 -11.73 -3.67 7.83
C ALA A 88 -12.69 -2.78 8.63
N THR A 89 -12.18 -1.68 9.20
CA THR A 89 -13.00 -0.71 9.95
C THR A 89 -14.04 -0.03 9.07
N LEU A 90 -13.67 0.35 7.85
CA LEU A 90 -14.58 1.02 6.92
C LEU A 90 -15.78 0.15 6.55
N ILE A 91 -15.54 -1.13 6.27
CA ILE A 91 -16.59 -2.03 5.74
C ILE A 91 -17.43 -2.71 6.84
N LEU A 92 -16.95 -2.77 8.08
CA LEU A 92 -17.68 -3.36 9.20
C LEU A 92 -18.58 -2.31 9.86
N LYS A 93 -19.90 -2.50 9.78
CA LYS A 93 -20.88 -1.54 10.32
C LYS A 93 -20.65 -1.27 11.82
N GLY A 94 -20.67 0.02 12.18
CA GLY A 94 -20.51 0.47 13.57
C GLY A 94 -19.08 0.39 14.11
N SER A 95 -18.10 0.02 13.27
CA SER A 95 -16.71 -0.09 13.69
C SER A 95 -16.01 1.27 13.77
N HIS A 96 -15.04 1.35 14.67
CA HIS A 96 -14.17 2.51 14.88
C HIS A 96 -12.79 2.04 15.31
N THR A 97 -11.75 2.65 14.74
CA THR A 97 -10.36 2.38 15.13
C THR A 97 -9.51 3.64 15.14
N ILE A 98 -8.50 3.63 16.01
CA ILE A 98 -7.39 4.58 15.99
C ILE A 98 -6.11 3.76 15.89
N ILE A 99 -5.39 3.93 14.77
CA ILE A 99 -4.07 3.32 14.55
C ILE A 99 -3.03 4.40 14.78
N ARG A 100 -2.21 4.24 15.82
CA ARG A 100 -1.24 5.26 16.24
C ARG A 100 0.08 5.12 15.49
N ASP A 101 0.77 6.25 15.37
CA ASP A 101 2.17 6.32 14.92
C ASP A 101 2.44 5.70 13.54
N VAL A 102 1.49 5.85 12.61
CA VAL A 102 1.59 5.30 11.24
C VAL A 102 2.32 6.28 10.33
N GLY A 103 3.22 5.75 9.49
CA GLY A 103 3.90 6.53 8.46
C GLY A 103 2.91 7.04 7.42
N ILE A 104 2.87 8.34 7.20
CA ILE A 104 1.99 9.00 6.21
C ILE A 104 2.80 9.67 5.11
N ASN A 105 3.88 9.01 4.70
CA ASN A 105 4.71 9.46 3.59
C ASN A 105 3.84 9.57 2.32
N PRO A 106 3.78 10.74 1.65
CA PRO A 106 2.92 10.95 0.47
C PRO A 106 3.15 9.93 -0.67
N THR A 107 4.35 9.39 -0.79
CA THR A 107 4.68 8.35 -1.79
C THR A 107 4.15 6.95 -1.43
N ARG A 108 3.52 6.81 -0.26
CA ARG A 108 2.96 5.56 0.29
C ARG A 108 1.52 5.70 0.78
N SER A 109 1.09 6.90 1.14
CA SER A 109 -0.19 7.15 1.80
C SER A 109 -1.33 7.49 0.84
N TYR A 110 -1.07 7.50 -0.48
CA TYR A 110 -2.06 7.92 -1.48
C TYR A 110 -3.34 7.05 -1.48
N PHE A 111 -3.26 5.80 -0.99
CA PHE A 111 -4.45 4.97 -0.81
C PHE A 111 -5.46 5.60 0.18
N LEU A 112 -5.02 6.41 1.16
CA LEU A 112 -5.92 7.15 2.06
C LEU A 112 -6.76 8.17 1.28
N ASP A 113 -6.15 8.85 0.31
CA ASP A 113 -6.85 9.82 -0.54
C ASP A 113 -7.85 9.11 -1.46
N ILE A 114 -7.51 7.92 -1.96
CA ILE A 114 -8.44 7.07 -2.71
C ILE A 114 -9.63 6.67 -1.83
N LEU A 115 -9.39 6.17 -0.62
CA LEU A 115 -10.47 5.81 0.30
C LEU A 115 -11.37 7.01 0.62
N LYS A 116 -10.80 8.20 0.86
CA LYS A 116 -11.58 9.43 1.06
C LYS A 116 -12.42 9.79 -0.16
N ASN A 117 -11.88 9.63 -1.38
CA ASN A 117 -12.65 9.81 -2.61
C ASN A 117 -13.75 8.76 -2.78
N MET A 118 -13.59 7.58 -2.18
CA MET A 118 -14.65 6.58 -2.05
C MET A 118 -15.65 6.93 -0.94
N GLY A 119 -15.54 8.06 -0.25
CA GLY A 119 -16.46 8.45 0.84
C GLY A 119 -16.06 7.96 2.23
N ALA A 120 -14.85 7.42 2.41
CA ALA A 120 -14.39 6.94 3.70
C ALA A 120 -14.25 8.07 4.74
N ASN A 121 -14.77 7.84 5.94
CA ASN A 121 -14.56 8.68 7.10
C ASN A 121 -13.22 8.35 7.78
N ILE A 122 -12.18 9.09 7.39
CA ILE A 122 -10.80 8.93 7.88
C ILE A 122 -10.26 10.29 8.33
N GLU A 123 -9.88 10.38 9.60
CA GLU A 123 -9.24 11.54 10.20
C GLU A 123 -7.75 11.28 10.44
N ILE A 124 -6.89 12.25 10.11
CA ILE A 124 -5.45 12.18 10.34
C ILE A 124 -5.10 13.13 11.47
N LYS A 125 -4.76 12.57 12.64
CA LYS A 125 -4.48 13.28 13.89
C LYS A 125 -2.99 13.23 14.25
N ASN A 126 -2.56 14.11 15.14
CA ASN A 126 -1.21 14.09 15.73
C ASN A 126 -0.07 14.03 14.70
N LYS A 127 -0.22 14.76 13.58
CA LYS A 127 0.77 14.85 12.50
C LYS A 127 2.08 15.42 13.02
N ARG A 128 3.18 14.76 12.67
CA ARG A 128 4.54 15.16 13.04
C ARG A 128 5.55 14.55 12.08
N THR A 129 6.79 15.01 12.14
CA THR A 129 7.90 14.43 11.39
C THR A 129 8.92 13.89 12.39
N ILE A 130 9.27 12.60 12.29
CA ILE A 130 10.31 11.94 13.10
C ILE A 130 11.23 11.18 12.17
N SER A 131 12.54 11.28 12.39
CA SER A 131 13.54 10.67 11.50
C SER A 131 13.40 11.11 10.02
N ASN A 132 12.89 12.32 9.75
CA ASN A 132 12.54 12.83 8.42
C ASN A 132 11.41 12.07 7.68
N GLU A 133 10.68 11.21 8.38
CA GLU A 133 9.44 10.59 7.89
C GLU A 133 8.22 11.25 8.56
N PRO A 134 7.16 11.58 7.80
CA PRO A 134 5.93 12.10 8.37
C PRO A 134 5.11 10.95 8.98
N ILE A 135 4.56 11.19 10.17
CA ILE A 135 3.88 10.21 11.02
C ILE A 135 2.59 10.83 11.54
N ALA A 136 1.53 10.03 11.68
CA ALA A 136 0.27 10.46 12.25
C ALA A 136 -0.50 9.29 12.90
N ASP A 137 -1.51 9.65 13.68
CA ASP A 137 -2.54 8.71 14.10
C ASP A 137 -3.66 8.73 13.06
N ILE A 138 -4.10 7.56 12.63
CA ILE A 138 -5.17 7.39 11.65
C ILE A 138 -6.41 6.90 12.38
N GLU A 139 -7.42 7.74 12.45
CA GLU A 139 -8.72 7.41 13.01
C GLU A 139 -9.70 7.13 11.89
N THR A 140 -10.39 6.00 11.98
CA THR A 140 -11.25 5.47 10.90
C THR A 140 -12.58 5.04 11.48
N PHE A 141 -13.66 5.32 10.74
CA PHE A 141 -15.03 4.95 11.11
C PHE A 141 -15.70 4.17 9.99
N SER A 142 -16.60 3.25 10.33
CA SER A 142 -17.43 2.55 9.35
C SER A 142 -18.13 3.54 8.41
N SER A 143 -18.10 3.26 7.11
CA SER A 143 -18.53 4.21 6.08
C SER A 143 -19.25 3.50 4.93
N ASP A 144 -20.22 4.16 4.32
CA ASP A 144 -20.75 3.75 3.01
C ASP A 144 -19.75 4.17 1.92
N LEU A 145 -19.26 3.21 1.14
CA LEU A 145 -18.24 3.45 0.13
C LEU A 145 -18.86 3.61 -1.28
N PHE A 146 -18.21 4.42 -2.11
CA PHE A 146 -18.60 4.72 -3.48
C PHE A 146 -17.49 4.33 -4.46
N PRO A 147 -17.83 3.99 -5.71
CA PRO A 147 -16.86 3.54 -6.68
C PRO A 147 -15.92 4.66 -7.14
N VAL A 148 -14.71 4.27 -7.53
CA VAL A 148 -13.69 5.18 -8.07
C VAL A 148 -13.00 4.57 -9.30
N GLU A 149 -12.44 5.40 -10.17
CA GLU A 149 -11.50 4.95 -11.21
C GLU A 149 -10.07 5.26 -10.79
N ILE A 150 -9.28 4.20 -10.57
CA ILE A 150 -7.87 4.28 -10.19
C ILE A 150 -7.02 4.27 -11.45
N LYS A 151 -6.32 5.39 -11.67
CA LYS A 151 -5.50 5.64 -12.85
C LYS A 151 -4.07 5.10 -12.71
N LYS A 152 -3.43 4.84 -13.85
CA LYS A 152 -2.04 4.34 -13.96
C LYS A 152 -1.03 5.18 -13.16
N GLU A 153 -1.18 6.50 -13.17
CA GLU A 153 -0.25 7.44 -12.51
C GLU A 153 -0.21 7.29 -10.97
N TRP A 154 -1.25 6.72 -10.36
CA TRP A 154 -1.31 6.49 -8.91
C TRP A 154 -0.77 5.12 -8.50
N ILE A 155 -0.72 4.17 -9.44
CA ILE A 155 -0.32 2.78 -9.18
C ILE A 155 1.02 2.67 -8.45
N PRO A 156 2.10 3.40 -8.80
CA PRO A 156 3.37 3.29 -8.10
C PRO A 156 3.28 3.56 -6.59
N ASN A 157 2.36 4.42 -6.17
CA ASN A 157 2.20 4.85 -4.77
C ASN A 157 1.26 3.96 -3.96
N ILE A 158 0.51 3.05 -4.60
CA ILE A 158 -0.51 2.21 -3.97
C ILE A 158 -0.41 0.73 -4.36
N ILE A 159 0.63 0.34 -5.10
CA ILE A 159 0.71 -0.99 -5.74
C ILE A 159 0.52 -2.14 -4.74
N ASP A 160 0.98 -1.92 -3.52
CA ASP A 160 0.93 -2.86 -2.42
C ASP A 160 -0.46 -2.90 -1.74
N GLU A 161 -1.25 -1.83 -1.85
CA GLU A 161 -2.59 -1.67 -1.29
C GLU A 161 -3.70 -2.10 -2.26
N ILE A 162 -3.38 -2.40 -3.53
CA ILE A 162 -4.39 -2.82 -4.52
C ILE A 162 -5.22 -4.04 -4.06
N PRO A 163 -4.64 -5.10 -3.44
CA PRO A 163 -5.44 -6.21 -2.92
C PRO A 163 -6.49 -5.78 -1.89
N VAL A 164 -6.15 -4.89 -0.96
CA VAL A 164 -7.09 -4.42 0.07
C VAL A 164 -8.06 -3.38 -0.47
N LEU A 165 -7.65 -2.56 -1.45
CA LEU A 165 -8.56 -1.67 -2.19
C LEU A 165 -9.62 -2.47 -2.96
N ALA A 166 -9.29 -3.67 -3.46
CA ALA A 166 -10.30 -4.54 -4.06
C ALA A 166 -11.34 -5.01 -3.03
N ALA A 167 -10.93 -5.23 -1.77
CA ALA A 167 -11.88 -5.53 -0.69
C ALA A 167 -12.79 -4.33 -0.38
N ALA A 168 -12.25 -3.12 -0.32
CA ALA A 168 -13.04 -1.90 -0.18
C ALA A 168 -14.01 -1.72 -1.37
N ALA A 169 -13.53 -1.94 -2.60
CA ALA A 169 -14.31 -1.82 -3.83
C ALA A 169 -15.44 -2.85 -3.94
N ALA A 170 -15.25 -4.06 -3.41
CA ALA A 170 -16.29 -5.08 -3.35
C ALA A 170 -17.49 -4.63 -2.48
N MET A 171 -17.26 -3.73 -1.53
CA MET A 171 -18.27 -3.16 -0.64
C MET A 171 -18.71 -1.74 -1.03
N ALA A 172 -18.23 -1.22 -2.16
CA ALA A 172 -18.58 0.11 -2.64
C ALA A 172 -19.77 0.04 -3.61
N SER A 173 -20.73 0.95 -3.50
CA SER A 173 -21.96 0.94 -4.32
C SER A 173 -21.73 1.35 -5.78
N GLY A 174 -21.29 0.40 -6.61
CA GLY A 174 -21.15 0.55 -8.06
C GLY A 174 -19.86 -0.03 -8.61
N LYS A 175 -19.44 0.46 -9.79
CA LYS A 175 -18.30 -0.10 -10.53
C LYS A 175 -17.01 0.66 -10.26
N THR A 176 -16.07 0.02 -9.56
CA THR A 176 -14.69 0.49 -9.40
C THR A 176 -13.80 -0.09 -10.50
N VAL A 177 -12.90 0.71 -11.05
CA VAL A 177 -12.00 0.31 -12.15
C VAL A 177 -10.55 0.57 -11.76
N ILE A 178 -9.68 -0.42 -11.92
CA ILE A 178 -8.23 -0.28 -11.74
C ILE A 178 -7.54 -0.57 -13.06
N ARG A 179 -6.69 0.36 -13.52
CA ARG A 179 -5.94 0.29 -14.79
C ARG A 179 -4.47 0.62 -14.57
N GLY A 180 -3.60 0.15 -15.48
CA GLY A 180 -2.16 0.41 -15.42
C GLY A 180 -1.40 -0.35 -14.34
N ALA A 181 -2.01 -1.35 -13.70
CA ALA A 181 -1.46 -2.16 -12.62
C ALA A 181 -0.73 -3.43 -13.09
N GLY A 182 -0.33 -3.51 -14.36
CA GLY A 182 0.26 -4.74 -14.94
C GLY A 182 1.50 -5.28 -14.22
N GLU A 183 2.25 -4.43 -13.50
CA GLU A 183 3.39 -4.85 -12.68
C GLU A 183 2.99 -5.85 -11.57
N LEU A 184 1.73 -5.83 -11.11
CA LEU A 184 1.21 -6.77 -10.13
C LEU A 184 1.29 -8.23 -10.57
N ARG A 185 1.34 -8.49 -11.88
CA ARG A 185 1.47 -9.86 -12.41
C ARG A 185 2.84 -10.48 -12.17
N ASN A 186 3.85 -9.66 -11.87
CA ASN A 186 5.24 -10.08 -11.70
C ASN A 186 5.71 -9.97 -10.24
N LYS A 187 4.78 -9.95 -9.27
CA LYS A 187 5.10 -9.91 -7.83
C LYS A 187 5.30 -11.35 -7.30
N GLU A 188 5.14 -11.56 -6.00
CA GLU A 188 5.20 -12.88 -5.34
C GLU A 188 4.33 -13.93 -6.02
N SER A 189 3.22 -13.48 -6.62
CA SER A 189 2.34 -14.23 -7.51
C SER A 189 1.84 -13.32 -8.64
N ASP A 190 1.10 -13.87 -9.61
CA ASP A 190 0.25 -13.03 -10.46
C ASP A 190 -0.91 -12.48 -9.61
N ARG A 191 -0.65 -11.37 -8.89
CA ARG A 191 -1.60 -10.81 -7.93
C ARG A 191 -2.93 -10.44 -8.56
N ILE A 192 -2.95 -10.05 -9.85
CA ILE A 192 -4.20 -9.72 -10.54
C ILE A 192 -5.05 -10.98 -10.71
N SER A 193 -4.48 -12.03 -11.31
CA SER A 193 -5.21 -13.25 -11.60
C SER A 193 -5.61 -13.99 -10.32
N SER A 194 -4.69 -14.08 -9.35
CA SER A 194 -4.94 -14.67 -8.03
C SER A 194 -6.07 -13.93 -7.30
N LEU A 195 -6.01 -12.61 -7.21
CA LEU A 195 -7.07 -11.83 -6.55
C LEU A 195 -8.43 -12.00 -7.23
N CYS A 196 -8.49 -11.86 -8.57
CA CYS A 196 -9.72 -12.02 -9.33
C CYS A 196 -10.32 -13.43 -9.15
N THR A 197 -9.49 -14.45 -9.18
CA THR A 197 -9.93 -15.85 -9.05
C THR A 197 -10.48 -16.13 -7.65
N GLN A 198 -9.79 -15.67 -6.60
CA GLN A 198 -10.18 -15.98 -5.22
C GLN A 198 -11.37 -15.13 -4.75
N LEU A 199 -11.46 -13.86 -5.15
CA LEU A 199 -12.62 -13.02 -4.84
C LEU A 199 -13.91 -13.53 -5.51
N LYS A 200 -13.84 -14.03 -6.75
CA LYS A 200 -14.99 -14.68 -7.42
C LYS A 200 -15.55 -15.85 -6.62
N LYS A 201 -14.68 -16.68 -6.02
CA LYS A 201 -15.10 -17.86 -5.24
C LYS A 201 -15.96 -17.50 -4.03
N ILE A 202 -15.78 -16.31 -3.46
CA ILE A 202 -16.56 -15.81 -2.32
C ILE A 202 -17.68 -14.86 -2.75
N GLY A 203 -18.03 -14.83 -4.04
CA GLY A 203 -19.21 -14.13 -4.55
C GLY A 203 -18.99 -12.69 -5.03
N VAL A 204 -17.74 -12.20 -5.12
CA VAL A 204 -17.47 -10.85 -5.66
C VAL A 204 -17.57 -10.84 -7.18
N ASP A 205 -18.34 -9.89 -7.74
CA ASP A 205 -18.34 -9.63 -9.19
C ASP A 205 -17.10 -8.81 -9.58
N ILE A 206 -16.03 -9.53 -9.88
CA ILE A 206 -14.75 -8.98 -10.34
C ILE A 206 -14.41 -9.52 -11.73
N ARG A 207 -13.91 -8.65 -12.61
CA ARG A 207 -13.51 -8.98 -13.98
C ARG A 207 -12.07 -8.60 -14.21
N GLU A 208 -11.24 -9.62 -14.41
CA GLU A 208 -9.82 -9.47 -14.74
C GLU A 208 -9.62 -8.73 -16.08
N LYS A 209 -8.60 -7.88 -16.13
CA LYS A 209 -8.07 -7.25 -17.35
C LYS A 209 -6.55 -7.46 -17.41
N LYS A 210 -5.94 -7.20 -18.56
CA LYS A 210 -4.49 -7.38 -18.75
C LYS A 210 -3.66 -6.57 -17.74
N ASP A 211 -4.08 -5.35 -17.43
CA ASP A 211 -3.35 -4.39 -16.58
C ASP A 211 -4.19 -3.92 -15.38
N GLY A 212 -5.13 -4.73 -14.91
CA GLY A 212 -5.95 -4.41 -13.75
C GLY A 212 -7.22 -5.24 -13.68
N PHE A 213 -8.30 -4.66 -13.17
CA PHE A 213 -9.59 -5.33 -13.04
C PHE A 213 -10.72 -4.33 -12.80
N GLU A 214 -11.95 -4.81 -12.96
CA GLU A 214 -13.19 -4.08 -12.67
C GLU A 214 -13.94 -4.82 -11.58
N ILE A 215 -14.46 -4.13 -10.56
CA ILE A 215 -15.26 -4.71 -9.48
C ILE A 215 -16.61 -4.01 -9.47
N ILE A 216 -17.69 -4.78 -9.46
CA ILE A 216 -19.04 -4.29 -9.18
C ILE A 216 -19.35 -4.64 -7.74
N GLY A 217 -19.25 -3.64 -6.87
CA GLY A 217 -19.61 -3.77 -5.47
C GLY A 217 -21.03 -3.27 -5.21
N ASN A 218 -21.48 -3.57 -4.00
CA ASN A 218 -22.66 -2.95 -3.41
C ASN A 218 -22.48 -2.88 -1.88
N ASN A 219 -23.21 -1.97 -1.22
CA ASN A 219 -23.05 -1.76 0.23
C ASN A 219 -23.68 -2.89 1.07
N GLU A 220 -24.25 -3.92 0.43
CA GLU A 220 -24.79 -5.10 1.08
C GLU A 220 -23.78 -6.26 0.99
N SER A 221 -23.60 -7.04 2.06
CA SER A 221 -22.69 -8.18 1.94
C SER A 221 -23.33 -9.30 1.12
N HIS A 222 -22.83 -9.50 -0.10
CA HIS A 222 -23.03 -10.72 -0.89
C HIS A 222 -21.88 -11.70 -0.77
N ILE A 223 -20.96 -11.46 0.18
CA ILE A 223 -19.85 -12.37 0.42
C ILE A 223 -20.41 -13.69 0.93
N THR A 224 -20.28 -14.74 0.14
CA THR A 224 -20.89 -16.04 0.43
C THR A 224 -20.05 -16.86 1.40
N GLY A 225 -18.73 -16.71 1.37
CA GLY A 225 -17.76 -17.57 2.04
C GLY A 225 -17.34 -18.76 1.18
N GLY A 226 -16.76 -19.81 1.80
CA GLY A 226 -16.22 -20.97 1.09
C GLY A 226 -14.70 -21.12 1.21
N THR A 227 -14.11 -21.98 0.37
CA THR A 227 -12.66 -22.23 0.40
C THR A 227 -11.93 -21.39 -0.64
N VAL A 228 -10.99 -20.58 -0.18
CA VAL A 228 -10.10 -19.74 -0.98
C VAL A 228 -8.65 -20.03 -0.63
N ASP A 229 -7.74 -19.57 -1.48
CA ASP A 229 -6.31 -19.80 -1.36
C ASP A 229 -5.57 -18.46 -1.38
N SER A 230 -4.60 -18.27 -0.47
CA SER A 230 -3.73 -17.10 -0.49
C SER A 230 -2.83 -17.04 -1.73
N MET A 231 -2.61 -18.18 -2.40
CA MET A 231 -1.66 -18.36 -3.49
C MET A 231 -0.22 -18.03 -3.05
N GLY A 232 0.10 -18.24 -1.77
CA GLY A 232 1.38 -17.88 -1.16
C GLY A 232 1.58 -16.37 -0.92
N ASP A 233 0.58 -15.54 -1.21
CA ASP A 233 0.68 -14.08 -1.11
C ASP A 233 -0.04 -13.55 0.15
N HIS A 234 0.74 -12.92 1.02
CA HIS A 234 0.25 -12.40 2.31
C HIS A 234 -0.80 -11.30 2.16
N ARG A 235 -0.75 -10.50 1.09
CA ARG A 235 -1.69 -9.39 0.86
C ARG A 235 -3.02 -9.92 0.35
N ILE A 236 -2.99 -10.96 -0.49
CA ILE A 236 -4.20 -11.69 -0.88
C ILE A 236 -4.83 -12.36 0.33
N ALA A 237 -4.03 -13.05 1.15
CA ALA A 237 -4.52 -13.70 2.38
C ALA A 237 -5.22 -12.71 3.34
N MET A 238 -4.60 -11.56 3.62
CA MET A 238 -5.19 -10.53 4.49
C MET A 238 -6.44 -9.89 3.89
N SER A 239 -6.48 -9.66 2.57
CA SER A 239 -7.67 -9.11 1.88
C SER A 239 -8.85 -10.08 1.93
N LEU A 240 -8.59 -11.37 1.70
CA LEU A 240 -9.60 -12.43 1.83
C LEU A 240 -10.09 -12.55 3.28
N ALA A 241 -9.18 -12.44 4.26
CA ALA A 241 -9.53 -12.51 5.68
C ALA A 241 -10.48 -11.38 6.08
N ILE A 242 -10.24 -10.16 5.60
CA ILE A 242 -11.12 -9.02 5.88
C ILE A 242 -12.50 -9.19 5.27
N LEU A 243 -12.58 -9.59 4.00
CA LEU A 243 -13.88 -9.86 3.37
C LEU A 243 -14.61 -11.03 4.04
N SER A 244 -13.89 -12.02 4.54
CA SER A 244 -14.49 -13.14 5.25
C SER A 244 -15.24 -12.72 6.53
N LEU A 245 -14.93 -11.57 7.11
CA LEU A 245 -15.67 -11.03 8.26
C LEU A 245 -17.12 -10.67 7.90
N LEU A 246 -17.38 -10.39 6.63
CA LEU A 246 -18.71 -10.10 6.11
C LEU A 246 -19.40 -11.35 5.54
N SER A 247 -18.73 -12.50 5.54
CA SER A 247 -19.23 -13.71 4.87
C SER A 247 -20.45 -14.31 5.58
N LYS A 248 -21.44 -14.76 4.79
CA LYS A 248 -22.62 -15.46 5.31
C LYS A 248 -22.31 -16.86 5.82
N ASN A 249 -21.37 -17.55 5.17
CA ASN A 249 -20.92 -18.89 5.54
C ASN A 249 -19.44 -18.88 5.93
N LYS A 250 -19.01 -19.93 6.62
CA LYS A 250 -17.60 -20.13 6.98
C LYS A 250 -16.69 -19.98 5.76
N THR A 251 -15.66 -19.16 5.90
CA THR A 251 -14.57 -19.04 4.92
C THR A 251 -13.33 -19.80 5.42
N ILE A 252 -12.70 -20.59 4.55
CA ILE A 252 -11.43 -21.27 4.81
C ILE A 252 -10.40 -20.68 3.86
N ILE A 253 -9.34 -20.08 4.42
CA ILE A 253 -8.23 -19.49 3.65
C ILE A 253 -7.03 -20.43 3.75
N LEU A 254 -6.72 -21.12 2.66
CA LEU A 254 -5.56 -21.99 2.53
C LEU A 254 -4.26 -21.16 2.51
N ASP A 255 -3.19 -21.76 3.03
CA ASP A 255 -1.84 -21.18 3.09
C ASP A 255 -1.74 -19.80 3.75
N SER A 256 -2.65 -19.50 4.69
CA SER A 256 -2.67 -18.23 5.43
C SER A 256 -1.47 -17.99 6.35
N GLY A 257 -0.56 -18.96 6.51
CA GLY A 257 0.69 -18.79 7.26
C GLY A 257 1.63 -17.75 6.67
N CYS A 258 1.48 -17.40 5.38
CA CYS A 258 2.26 -16.34 4.75
C CYS A 258 2.01 -14.95 5.38
N ILE A 259 0.86 -14.74 6.04
CA ILE A 259 0.54 -13.47 6.72
C ILE A 259 1.61 -13.10 7.75
N ASP A 260 2.05 -14.07 8.57
CA ASP A 260 2.98 -13.82 9.68
C ASP A 260 4.37 -13.37 9.24
N THR A 261 4.71 -13.52 7.95
CA THR A 261 5.97 -12.97 7.40
C THR A 261 5.95 -11.44 7.31
N SER A 262 4.77 -10.84 7.22
CA SER A 262 4.58 -9.39 6.98
C SER A 262 3.85 -8.69 8.13
N PHE A 263 2.89 -9.37 8.75
CA PHE A 263 2.08 -8.83 9.83
C PHE A 263 1.86 -9.87 10.95
N PRO A 264 2.91 -10.17 11.74
CA PRO A 264 2.78 -10.96 12.95
C PRO A 264 1.68 -10.39 13.86
N GLY A 265 0.69 -11.20 14.22
CA GLY A 265 -0.41 -10.78 15.09
C GLY A 265 -1.63 -10.18 14.37
N PHE A 266 -1.66 -10.16 13.03
CA PHE A 266 -2.82 -9.74 12.25
C PHE A 266 -4.13 -10.38 12.73
N LYS A 267 -4.14 -11.71 12.91
CA LYS A 267 -5.31 -12.46 13.40
C LYS A 267 -5.80 -11.99 14.77
N TYR A 268 -4.87 -11.63 15.66
CA TYR A 268 -5.22 -11.14 16.99
C TYR A 268 -5.87 -9.76 16.92
N ILE A 269 -5.34 -8.87 16.08
CA ILE A 269 -5.93 -7.54 15.85
C ILE A 269 -7.32 -7.68 15.22
N LEU A 270 -7.47 -8.54 14.21
CA LEU A 270 -8.75 -8.75 13.55
C LEU A 270 -9.82 -9.25 14.52
N LYS A 271 -9.46 -10.15 15.45
CA LYS A 271 -10.36 -10.60 16.52
C LYS A 271 -10.79 -9.48 17.46
N LYS A 272 -9.92 -8.51 17.75
CA LYS A 272 -10.26 -7.35 18.58
C LYS A 272 -11.24 -6.40 17.90
N LEU A 273 -11.22 -6.31 16.57
CA LEU A 273 -12.18 -5.48 15.83
C LEU A 273 -13.60 -6.05 15.85
N MET A 274 -13.73 -7.36 16.09
CA MET A 274 -15.02 -8.05 16.15
C MET A 274 -15.63 -8.10 17.56
N ALA A 275 -14.88 -7.67 18.58
CA ALA A 275 -15.27 -7.76 19.99
C ALA A 275 -15.91 -6.45 20.46
#